data_AF-A0AAW5TMK8-F1
#
_entry.id   AF-A0AAW5TMK8-F1
#
_cell.length_a   1.000
_cell.length_b   1.000
_cell.length_c   1.000
_cell.angle_alpha   90.00
_cell.angle_beta   90.00
_cell.angle_gamma   90.00
#
_symmetry.space_group_name_H-M   'P 1'
#
loop_
_entity.id
_entity.type
_entity.pdbx_description
1 polymer ?
#
loop_
_entity_poly.entity_id
_entity_poly.type
_entity_poly.pdbx_seq_one_letter_code
_entity_poly.pdbx_strand_id
1 'polypeptide(L)'
;MTQAERIRKFFRENPSKNQKEAYQALKQYGVTENNIYKIALRDTKSEKCDKVLLDEKNSLWTLDYEHYFAAEEEAQEEREWKREIRKELIERLIAINKTEKDSERMRATTKLIDQLLEKV
;
A
#
# COMPACT_ATOMS: atom_id res chain seq x y z
N MET A 1 12.66 -2.63 -8.38
CA MET A 1 11.52 -3.56 -8.45
C MET A 1 11.94 -4.83 -9.16
N THR A 2 12.00 -5.95 -8.44
CA THR A 2 12.35 -7.28 -8.97
C THR A 2 11.23 -7.85 -9.84
N GLN A 3 11.49 -8.89 -10.63
CA GLN A 3 10.45 -9.58 -11.40
C GLN A 3 9.36 -10.17 -10.49
N ALA A 4 9.74 -10.71 -9.33
CA ALA A 4 8.82 -11.24 -8.34
C ALA A 4 7.90 -10.14 -7.79
N GLU A 5 8.46 -8.99 -7.40
CA GLU A 5 7.67 -7.83 -6.95
C GLU A 5 6.71 -7.33 -8.03
N ARG A 6 7.13 -7.28 -9.30
CA ARG A 6 6.27 -6.89 -10.42
C ARG A 6 5.07 -7.83 -10.57
N ILE A 7 5.31 -9.14 -10.47
CA ILE A 7 4.25 -10.16 -10.57
C ILE A 7 3.27 -10.03 -9.40
N ARG A 8 3.78 -9.94 -8.16
CA ARG A 8 2.96 -9.76 -6.96
C ARG A 8 2.09 -8.52 -7.04
N LYS A 9 2.70 -7.39 -7.40
CA LYS A 9 2.00 -6.10 -7.56
C LYS A 9 0.95 -6.17 -8.66
N PHE A 10 1.25 -6.80 -9.80
CA PHE A 10 0.28 -6.98 -10.88
C PHE A 10 -0.97 -7.71 -10.41
N PHE A 11 -0.82 -8.85 -9.75
CA PHE A 11 -1.95 -9.65 -9.28
C PHE A 11 -2.72 -8.97 -8.15
N ARG A 12 -2.05 -8.23 -7.24
CA ARG A 12 -2.70 -7.38 -6.25
C ARG A 12 -3.59 -6.31 -6.89
N GLU A 13 -3.06 -5.59 -7.88
CA GLU A 13 -3.79 -4.51 -8.55
C GLU A 13 -4.87 -5.03 -9.51
N ASN A 14 -4.77 -6.30 -9.92
CA ASN A 14 -5.65 -6.90 -10.92
C ASN A 14 -6.09 -8.31 -10.51
N PRO A 15 -6.89 -8.47 -9.43
CA PRO A 15 -7.20 -9.78 -8.84
C PRO A 15 -7.94 -10.72 -9.81
N SER A 16 -8.71 -10.18 -10.76
CA SER A 16 -9.45 -10.96 -11.75
C SER A 16 -8.65 -11.37 -12.99
N LYS A 17 -7.40 -10.90 -13.14
CA LYS A 17 -6.58 -11.19 -14.33
C LYS A 17 -5.88 -12.54 -14.19
N ASN A 18 -5.90 -13.31 -15.26
CA ASN A 18 -5.29 -14.63 -15.27
C ASN A 18 -3.77 -14.58 -15.61
N GLN A 19 -3.09 -15.71 -15.43
CA GLN A 19 -1.65 -15.84 -15.67
C GLN A 19 -1.20 -15.51 -17.11
N LYS A 20 -2.06 -15.70 -18.12
CA LYS A 20 -1.73 -15.34 -19.51
C LYS A 20 -1.83 -13.82 -19.70
N GLU A 21 -2.84 -13.18 -19.12
CA GLU A 21 -2.96 -11.72 -19.13
C GLU A 21 -1.80 -11.06 -18.38
N ALA A 22 -1.40 -11.62 -17.24
CA ALA A 22 -0.21 -11.20 -16.51
C ALA A 22 1.05 -11.26 -17.37
N TYR A 23 1.24 -12.35 -18.12
CA TYR A 23 2.36 -12.44 -19.07
C TYR A 23 2.29 -11.34 -20.14
N GLN A 24 1.13 -11.12 -20.76
CA GLN A 24 0.99 -10.10 -21.80
C GLN A 24 1.31 -8.69 -21.29
N ALA A 25 0.91 -8.37 -20.05
CA ALA A 25 1.18 -7.09 -19.43
C ALA A 25 2.65 -6.92 -19.01
N LEU A 26 3.29 -8.01 -18.56
CA LEU A 26 4.61 -7.97 -17.94
C LEU A 26 5.78 -8.34 -18.87
N LYS A 27 5.52 -8.91 -20.05
CA LYS A 27 6.57 -9.31 -21.01
C LYS A 27 7.51 -8.18 -21.41
N GLN A 28 7.00 -6.95 -21.50
CA GLN A 28 7.80 -5.75 -21.78
C GLN A 28 8.86 -5.45 -20.70
N TYR A 29 8.69 -6.00 -19.50
CA TYR A 29 9.63 -5.89 -18.38
C TYR A 29 10.53 -7.12 -18.24
N GLY A 30 10.63 -7.95 -19.29
CA GLY A 30 11.45 -9.17 -19.31
C GLY A 30 10.87 -10.34 -18.49
N VAL A 31 9.59 -10.28 -18.11
CA VAL A 31 8.91 -11.38 -17.42
C VAL A 31 8.43 -12.41 -18.43
N THR A 32 8.82 -13.67 -18.25
CA THR A 32 8.35 -14.80 -19.06
C THR A 32 7.21 -15.55 -18.36
N GLU A 33 6.45 -16.35 -19.11
CA GLU A 33 5.46 -17.26 -18.52
C GLU A 33 6.08 -18.16 -17.44
N ASN A 34 7.28 -18.71 -17.70
CA ASN A 34 7.98 -19.55 -16.73
C ASN A 34 8.34 -18.80 -15.45
N ASN A 35 8.65 -17.50 -15.52
CA ASN A 35 8.84 -16.69 -14.31
C ASN A 35 7.54 -16.65 -13.50
N ILE A 36 6.41 -16.35 -14.14
CA ILE A 36 5.10 -16.28 -13.48
C ILE A 36 4.78 -17.60 -12.79
N TYR A 37 4.95 -18.74 -13.47
CA TYR A 37 4.74 -20.06 -12.86
C TYR A 37 5.68 -20.35 -11.69
N LYS A 38 6.98 -20.05 -11.81
CA LYS A 38 7.95 -20.28 -10.73
C LYS A 38 7.66 -19.42 -9.50
N ILE A 39 7.30 -18.14 -9.70
CA ILE A 39 6.94 -17.24 -8.61
C ILE A 39 5.64 -17.72 -7.96
N ALA A 40 4.61 -18.04 -8.75
CA ALA A 40 3.35 -18.59 -8.25
C ALA A 40 3.58 -19.82 -7.38
N LEU A 41 4.31 -20.81 -7.87
CA LEU A 41 4.60 -22.04 -7.13
C LEU A 41 5.37 -21.79 -5.84
N ARG A 42 6.36 -20.89 -5.86
CA ARG A 42 7.16 -20.57 -4.69
C ARG A 42 6.33 -19.82 -3.65
N ASP A 43 5.56 -18.84 -4.09
CA ASP A 43 4.80 -17.96 -3.21
C ASP A 43 3.60 -18.69 -2.60
N THR A 44 2.92 -19.58 -3.35
CA THR A 44 1.88 -20.46 -2.78
C THR A 44 2.45 -21.45 -1.77
N LYS A 45 3.61 -22.07 -2.06
CA LYS A 45 4.30 -22.96 -1.11
C LYS A 45 4.76 -22.26 0.17
N SER A 46 5.02 -20.97 0.08
CA SER A 46 5.48 -20.15 1.21
C SER A 46 4.31 -19.44 1.90
N GLU A 47 3.07 -19.81 1.58
CA GLU A 47 1.83 -19.23 2.16
C GLU A 47 1.76 -17.70 2.00
N LYS A 48 2.35 -17.16 0.92
CA LYS A 48 2.31 -15.74 0.59
C LYS A 48 1.13 -15.36 -0.28
N CYS A 49 0.51 -16.34 -0.92
CA CYS A 49 -0.65 -16.11 -1.76
C CYS A 49 -1.44 -17.39 -1.93
N ASP A 50 -2.72 -17.23 -2.19
CA ASP A 50 -3.59 -18.31 -2.61
C ASP A 50 -3.70 -18.35 -4.13
N LYS A 51 -3.73 -19.55 -4.68
CA LYS A 51 -3.94 -19.74 -6.12
C LYS A 51 -5.41 -19.99 -6.36
N VAL A 52 -6.06 -19.09 -7.09
CA VAL A 52 -7.48 -19.18 -7.40
C VAL A 52 -7.66 -19.61 -8.85
N LEU A 53 -8.42 -20.69 -9.07
CA LEU A 53 -8.79 -21.14 -10.41
C LEU A 53 -9.93 -20.26 -10.94
N LEU A 54 -9.73 -19.69 -12.13
CA LEU A 54 -10.72 -18.87 -12.83
C LEU A 54 -11.48 -19.67 -13.88
N ASP A 55 -10.80 -20.63 -14.53
CA ASP A 55 -11.40 -21.52 -15.52
C ASP A 55 -10.70 -22.88 -15.45
N GLU A 56 -11.42 -23.91 -15.00
CA GLU A 56 -10.92 -25.27 -14.91
C GLU A 56 -10.59 -25.87 -16.28
N LYS A 57 -11.41 -25.61 -17.31
CA LYS A 57 -11.25 -26.20 -18.64
C LYS A 57 -10.01 -25.68 -19.34
N ASN A 58 -9.75 -24.38 -19.20
CA ASN A 58 -8.60 -23.72 -19.81
C ASN A 58 -7.40 -23.61 -18.86
N SER A 59 -7.51 -24.16 -17.64
CA SER A 59 -6.50 -24.08 -16.58
C SER A 59 -6.03 -22.64 -16.33
N LEU A 60 -6.95 -21.69 -16.34
CA LEU A 60 -6.68 -20.29 -16.02
C LEU A 60 -6.76 -20.08 -14.51
N TRP A 61 -5.81 -19.33 -13.99
CA TRP A 61 -5.69 -19.04 -12.57
C TRP A 61 -5.16 -17.63 -12.33
N THR A 62 -5.47 -17.11 -11.15
CA THR A 62 -4.92 -15.87 -10.59
C THR A 62 -4.24 -16.17 -9.26
N LEU A 63 -3.57 -15.17 -8.69
CA LEU A 63 -2.97 -15.23 -7.36
C LEU A 63 -3.58 -14.16 -6.49
N ASP A 64 -4.02 -14.57 -5.32
CA ASP A 64 -4.52 -13.68 -4.29
C ASP A 64 -3.41 -13.38 -3.29
N TYR A 65 -2.98 -12.12 -3.22
CA TYR A 65 -1.92 -11.64 -2.34
C TYR A 65 -2.47 -10.80 -1.16
N GLU A 66 -3.78 -10.85 -0.88
CA GLU A 66 -4.42 -10.04 0.17
C GLU A 66 -3.65 -10.13 1.50
N HIS A 67 -3.41 -11.33 2.00
CA HIS A 67 -2.67 -11.53 3.25
C HIS A 67 -1.22 -11.05 3.22
N TYR A 68 -0.56 -11.10 2.06
CA TYR A 68 0.84 -10.69 1.94
C TYR A 68 1.02 -9.18 2.03
N PHE A 69 0.03 -8.41 1.57
CA PHE A 69 0.06 -6.95 1.62
C PHE A 69 -0.67 -6.37 2.84
N ALA A 70 -1.47 -7.16 3.56
CA ALA A 70 -2.25 -6.71 4.71
C ALA A 70 -1.43 -5.93 5.75
N ALA A 71 -0.24 -6.41 6.13
CA ALA A 71 0.60 -5.71 7.12
C ALA A 71 1.15 -4.37 6.58
N GLU A 72 1.43 -4.27 5.29
CA GLU A 72 1.88 -3.02 4.66
C GLU A 72 0.73 -2.03 4.53
N GLU A 73 -0.48 -2.53 4.22
CA GLU A 73 -1.72 -1.75 4.16
C GLU A 73 -2.11 -1.21 5.53
N GLU A 74 -2.16 -2.05 6.56
CA GLU A 74 -2.46 -1.63 7.93
C GLU A 74 -1.47 -0.55 8.41
N ALA A 75 -0.18 -0.73 8.12
CA ALA A 75 0.83 0.27 8.45
C ALA A 75 0.66 1.57 7.64
N GLN A 76 0.17 1.50 6.40
CA GLN A 76 -0.12 2.67 5.57
C GLN A 76 -1.36 3.41 6.07
N GLU A 77 -2.43 2.69 6.38
CA GLU A 77 -3.66 3.22 6.98
C GLU A 77 -3.36 3.91 8.32
N GLU A 78 -2.54 3.30 9.18
CA GLU A 78 -2.14 3.91 10.45
C GLU A 78 -1.36 5.22 10.23
N ARG A 79 -0.47 5.27 9.23
CA ARG A 79 0.28 6.49 8.87
C ARG A 79 -0.65 7.59 8.36
N GLU A 80 -1.62 7.24 7.51
CA GLU A 80 -2.60 8.17 6.98
C GLU A 80 -3.51 8.70 8.08
N TRP A 81 -4.03 7.83 8.94
CA TRP A 81 -4.80 8.23 10.11
C TRP A 81 -4.02 9.18 11.03
N LYS A 82 -2.76 8.86 11.36
CA LYS A 82 -1.88 9.75 12.14
C LYS A 82 -1.68 11.11 11.45
N ARG A 83 -1.61 11.16 10.12
CA ARG A 83 -1.48 12.40 9.35
C ARG A 83 -2.75 13.23 9.43
N GLU A 84 -3.93 12.63 9.30
CA GLU A 84 -5.21 13.35 9.41
C GLU A 84 -5.43 13.91 10.82
N ILE A 85 -5.21 13.11 11.87
CA ILE A 85 -5.27 13.59 13.26
C ILE A 85 -4.31 14.77 13.48
N ARG A 86 -3.12 14.73 12.87
CA ARG A 86 -2.16 15.83 13.00
C ARG A 86 -2.64 17.10 12.31
N LYS A 87 -3.26 17.00 11.13
CA LYS A 87 -3.87 18.16 10.45
C LYS A 87 -4.96 18.78 11.31
N GLU A 88 -5.87 17.97 11.85
CA GLU A 88 -6.95 18.45 12.73
C GLU A 88 -6.39 19.15 13.98
N LEU A 89 -5.33 18.59 14.59
CA LEU A 89 -4.66 19.22 15.72
C LEU A 89 -4.05 20.57 15.35
N ILE A 90 -3.37 20.66 14.20
CA ILE A 90 -2.79 21.91 13.70
C ILE A 90 -3.89 22.96 13.49
N GLU A 91 -4.99 22.60 12.82
CA GLU A 91 -6.12 23.50 12.57
C GLU A 91 -6.72 24.03 13.89
N ARG A 92 -6.87 23.15 14.88
CA ARG A 92 -7.39 23.52 16.20
C ARG A 92 -6.42 24.44 16.95
N LEU A 93 -5.12 24.18 16.89
CA LEU A 93 -4.10 25.05 17.50
C LEU A 93 -4.06 26.41 16.82
N ILE A 94 -4.20 26.47 15.49
CA ILE A 94 -4.31 27.73 14.74
C ILE A 94 -5.55 28.52 15.20
N ALA A 95 -6.70 27.86 15.36
CA ALA A 95 -7.93 28.50 15.82
C ALA A 95 -7.80 29.07 17.24
N ILE A 96 -7.16 28.34 18.16
CA ILE A 96 -6.87 28.80 19.53
C ILE A 96 -5.91 29.99 19.50
N ASN A 97 -4.82 29.90 18.73
CA ASN A 97 -3.81 30.95 18.67
C ASN A 97 -4.37 32.27 18.12
N LYS A 98 -5.40 32.21 17.26
CA LYS A 98 -6.09 33.40 16.74
C LYS A 98 -6.90 34.17 17.79
N THR A 99 -7.36 33.51 18.85
CA THR A 99 -8.18 34.14 19.91
C THR A 99 -7.42 34.35 21.22
N GLU A 100 -6.23 33.75 21.34
CA GLU A 100 -5.34 33.88 22.48
C GLU A 100 -4.79 35.32 22.60
N LYS A 101 -4.74 35.82 23.83
CA LYS A 101 -4.25 37.16 24.18
C LYS A 101 -2.98 37.12 25.01
N ASP A 102 -2.68 35.96 25.61
CA ASP A 102 -1.44 35.71 26.32
C ASP A 102 -0.30 35.43 25.33
N SER A 103 0.65 36.37 25.24
CA SER A 103 1.77 36.30 24.31
C SER A 103 2.69 35.09 24.53
N GLU A 104 2.80 34.56 25.76
CA GLU A 104 3.61 33.36 26.03
C GLU A 104 2.91 32.12 25.48
N ARG A 105 1.60 32.03 25.68
CA ARG A 105 0.76 30.95 25.13
C ARG A 105 0.72 30.97 23.61
N MET A 106 0.67 32.16 23.00
CA MET A 106 0.74 32.29 21.55
C MET A 106 2.04 31.72 20.99
N ARG A 107 3.19 32.11 21.56
CA ARG A 107 4.51 31.61 21.14
C ARG A 107 4.64 30.11 21.32
N ALA A 108 4.17 29.58 22.45
CA ALA A 108 4.18 28.15 22.71
C ALA A 108 3.34 27.37 21.68
N THR A 109 2.15 27.90 21.34
CA THR A 109 1.24 27.30 20.36
C THR A 109 1.82 27.33 18.95
N THR A 110 2.44 28.44 18.54
CA THR A 110 3.15 28.52 17.24
C THR A 110 4.28 27.49 17.15
N LYS A 111 5.09 27.34 18.20
CA LYS A 111 6.17 26.34 18.22
C LYS A 111 5.64 24.90 18.10
N LEU A 112 4.50 24.60 18.75
CA LEU A 112 3.83 23.31 18.64
C LEU A 112 3.31 23.05 17.21
N ILE A 113 2.75 24.07 16.56
CA ILE A 113 2.31 23.97 15.15
C ILE A 113 3.50 23.66 14.24
N ASP A 114 4.61 24.39 14.36
CA ASP A 114 5.82 24.17 13.55
C ASP A 114 6.35 22.73 13.72
N GLN A 115 6.43 22.24 14.96
CA GLN A 115 6.84 20.87 15.27
C GLN A 115 5.91 19.79 14.69
N LEU A 116 4.61 20.08 14.58
CA LEU A 116 3.66 19.15 13.97
C LEU A 116 3.75 19.19 12.44
N LEU A 117 4.01 20.36 11.85
CA LEU A 117 4.21 20.53 10.41
C LEU A 117 5.48 19.84 9.91
N GLU A 118 6.58 19.87 10.66
CA GLU A 118 7.84 19.16 10.32
C GLU A 118 7.69 17.64 10.25
N LYS A 119 6.62 17.08 10.81
CA LYS A 119 6.34 15.63 10.83
C LYS A 119 5.43 15.16 9.70
N VAL A 120 4.95 16.08 8.84
CA VAL A 120 4.06 15.80 7.69
C VAL A 120 4.86 15.35 6.48
#